data_AF-A0A918XC21-F1
#
_entry.id   AF-A0A918XC21-F1
#
_cell.length_a   1.000
_cell.length_b   1.000
_cell.length_c   1.000
_cell.angle_alpha   90.00
_cell.angle_beta   90.00
_cell.angle_gamma   90.00
#
_symmetry.space_group_name_H-M   'P 1'
#
loop_
_entity.id
_entity.type
_entity.pdbx_description
1 polymer ?
#
loop_
_entity_poly.entity_id
_entity_poly.type
_entity_poly.pdbx_seq_one_letter_code
_entity_poly.pdbx_strand_id
1 'polypeptide(L)'
;MIPREAIPGTLVAPRRNRVSDLLTPDARTPATMRVREREHPTYEPFTWQTADDVGFPVDVVYTWVDGSDPDHAAKRVRHEEAAPSSLAANRSRFVDRQELRYSLRSLHMYAPFVRHVYLVTDAQVPGWLDRSAEGITVVDHRDVFDDPAALPTFNSHAIEGFDPASVEDLPAPVRRWTGHCIASGAPLSTTAALTMHGRFWLGGWRRVRARQLLSAARGYVWAGAVRTGPVPLHGFNLYHAGTGRLRWSAGGLVPVLSVEDQDVARSTAGRLAADLALTPAATLLPQVHWDDVDDDTAHAEVVVDGVVHRITIRVSPKGRLEWIALPRWSDPDGHGYDFHRFTVVFSGEQEVDGLLLPQRMRAGWGLDAREGAHEFYDLEIDTAVWL
;
A
#
# COMPACT_ATOMS: atom_id res chain seq x y z
N MET A 1 19.74 -23.32 13.45
CA MET A 1 19.43 -24.23 12.33
C MET A 1 19.44 -25.64 12.89
N ILE A 2 18.29 -26.30 13.02
CA ILE A 2 18.21 -27.66 13.55
C ILE A 2 18.77 -28.61 12.46
N PRO A 3 19.67 -29.57 12.79
CA PRO A 3 20.18 -30.52 11.80
C PRO A 3 19.02 -31.28 11.15
N ARG A 4 19.06 -31.45 9.83
CA ARG A 4 18.02 -32.15 9.03
C ARG A 4 17.77 -33.60 9.49
N GLU A 5 18.63 -34.14 10.34
CA GLU A 5 18.64 -35.52 10.84
C GLU A 5 18.14 -35.65 12.30
N ALA A 6 17.78 -34.54 12.98
CA ALA A 6 17.66 -34.54 14.44
C ALA A 6 16.39 -35.17 15.04
N ILE A 7 15.35 -35.43 14.25
CA ILE A 7 14.07 -35.99 14.75
C ILE A 7 13.62 -37.14 13.85
N PRO A 8 13.77 -38.41 14.29
CA PRO A 8 13.35 -39.59 13.53
C PRO A 8 11.91 -39.49 13.02
N GLY A 9 11.70 -39.93 11.78
CA GLY A 9 10.39 -39.98 11.15
C GLY A 9 9.90 -38.65 10.58
N THR A 10 10.58 -37.52 10.79
CA THR A 10 10.22 -36.19 10.26
C THR A 10 10.18 -36.17 8.73
N LEU A 11 9.11 -35.59 8.16
CA LEU A 11 9.04 -35.33 6.72
C LEU A 11 9.80 -34.04 6.40
N VAL A 12 10.65 -34.09 5.37
CA VAL A 12 11.43 -32.94 4.89
C VAL A 12 10.88 -32.51 3.55
N ALA A 13 10.53 -31.23 3.42
CA ALA A 13 10.07 -30.70 2.14
C ALA A 13 11.21 -30.75 1.11
N PRO A 14 10.94 -31.16 -0.15
CA PRO A 14 11.97 -31.22 -1.19
C PRO A 14 12.50 -29.84 -1.60
N ARG A 15 11.75 -28.77 -1.27
CA ARG A 15 12.10 -27.36 -1.47
C ARG A 15 11.58 -26.55 -0.30
N ARG A 16 12.17 -25.37 -0.09
CA ARG A 16 11.66 -24.44 0.91
C ARG A 16 10.21 -24.05 0.60
N ASN A 17 9.37 -23.96 1.62
CA ASN A 17 8.00 -23.46 1.50
C ASN A 17 7.70 -22.38 2.57
N ARG A 18 6.52 -21.78 2.48
CA ARG A 18 6.11 -20.64 3.32
C ARG A 18 5.74 -21.03 4.75
N VAL A 19 5.43 -22.30 5.00
CA VAL A 19 4.87 -22.77 6.28
C VAL A 19 5.94 -23.48 7.10
N SER A 20 6.43 -24.63 6.61
CA SER A 20 7.48 -25.38 7.30
C SER A 20 8.20 -26.36 6.37
N ASP A 21 9.53 -26.34 6.40
CA ASP A 21 10.38 -27.29 5.67
C ASP A 21 10.49 -28.65 6.38
N LEU A 22 10.08 -28.74 7.64
CA LEU A 22 10.17 -29.92 8.49
C LEU A 22 8.82 -30.19 9.17
N LEU A 23 8.26 -31.39 8.97
CA LEU A 23 7.01 -31.78 9.59
C LEU A 23 7.22 -33.02 10.49
N THR A 24 7.27 -32.79 11.80
CA THR A 24 7.46 -33.85 12.81
C THR A 24 6.24 -34.79 12.85
N PRO A 25 6.35 -35.98 13.46
CA PRO A 25 5.20 -36.87 13.66
C PRO A 25 4.04 -36.19 14.41
N ASP A 26 4.33 -35.44 15.47
CA ASP A 26 3.30 -34.78 16.29
C ASP A 26 2.59 -33.64 15.56
N ALA A 27 3.25 -33.01 14.58
CA ALA A 27 2.66 -31.93 13.78
C ALA A 27 1.84 -32.44 12.57
N ARG A 28 1.77 -33.77 12.36
CA ARG A 28 1.01 -34.40 11.25
C ARG A 28 -0.47 -34.62 11.59
N THR A 29 -1.08 -33.68 12.29
CA THR A 29 -2.53 -33.70 12.50
C THR A 29 -3.22 -33.44 11.16
N PRO A 30 -3.99 -34.41 10.60
CA PRO A 30 -4.68 -34.22 9.33
C PRO A 30 -5.67 -33.06 9.42
N ALA A 31 -5.74 -32.26 8.36
CA ALA A 31 -6.64 -31.13 8.23
C ALA A 31 -7.12 -31.01 6.79
N THR A 32 -8.03 -30.08 6.55
CA THR A 32 -8.55 -29.76 5.22
C THR A 32 -8.47 -28.25 5.01
N MET A 33 -7.93 -27.84 3.87
CA MET A 33 -7.90 -26.44 3.46
C MET A 33 -8.79 -26.27 2.23
N ARG A 34 -9.70 -25.30 2.29
CA ARG A 34 -10.54 -24.94 1.15
C ARG A 34 -9.82 -23.89 0.30
N VAL A 35 -9.59 -24.21 -0.98
CA VAL A 35 -9.09 -23.28 -1.99
C VAL A 35 -10.19 -23.09 -3.03
N ARG A 36 -10.80 -21.90 -3.04
CA ARG A 36 -12.00 -21.61 -3.83
C ARG A 36 -13.12 -22.63 -3.53
N GLU A 37 -13.58 -23.36 -4.53
CA GLU A 37 -14.65 -24.37 -4.41
C GLU A 37 -14.12 -25.79 -4.11
N ARG A 38 -12.80 -25.96 -3.96
CA ARG A 38 -12.17 -27.26 -3.79
C ARG A 38 -11.61 -27.42 -2.39
N GLU A 39 -11.82 -28.61 -1.82
CA GLU A 39 -11.22 -29.01 -0.57
C GLU A 39 -9.95 -29.84 -0.84
N HIS A 40 -8.88 -29.48 -0.13
CA HIS A 40 -7.59 -30.15 -0.26
C HIS A 40 -7.18 -30.77 1.09
N PRO A 41 -6.88 -32.07 1.15
CA PRO A 41 -6.32 -32.68 2.35
C PRO A 41 -4.92 -32.09 2.61
N THR A 42 -4.65 -31.76 3.87
CA THR A 42 -3.38 -31.17 4.30
C THR A 42 -3.10 -31.54 5.76
N TYR A 43 -2.09 -30.92 6.37
CA TYR A 43 -1.83 -30.98 7.81
C TYR A 43 -2.12 -29.64 8.47
N GLU A 44 -2.49 -29.67 9.74
CA GLU A 44 -2.95 -28.50 10.51
C GLU A 44 -2.01 -27.28 10.42
N PRO A 45 -0.67 -27.39 10.50
CA PRO A 45 0.20 -26.22 10.36
C PRO A 45 0.09 -25.51 9.01
N PHE A 46 -0.28 -26.23 7.95
CA PHE A 46 -0.47 -25.67 6.59
C PHE A 46 -1.85 -25.02 6.41
N THR A 47 -2.69 -25.00 7.45
CA THR A 47 -3.94 -24.23 7.48
C THR A 47 -3.78 -22.89 8.18
N TRP A 48 -2.62 -22.65 8.82
CA TRP A 48 -2.37 -21.41 9.53
C TRP A 48 -2.23 -20.24 8.58
N GLN A 49 -2.87 -19.13 8.93
CA GLN A 49 -2.64 -17.87 8.28
C GLN A 49 -1.30 -17.30 8.73
N THR A 50 -0.40 -17.08 7.78
CA THR A 50 0.91 -16.48 7.95
C THR A 50 0.86 -14.99 7.63
N ALA A 51 1.91 -14.26 8.02
CA ALA A 51 2.01 -12.83 7.74
C ALA A 51 2.10 -12.49 6.23
N ASP A 52 2.47 -13.47 5.40
CA ASP A 52 2.60 -13.31 3.94
C ASP A 52 1.32 -13.70 3.18
N ASP A 53 0.27 -14.13 3.89
CA ASP A 53 -0.99 -14.53 3.27
C ASP A 53 -1.88 -13.31 2.99
N VAL A 54 -2.37 -13.23 1.76
CA VAL A 54 -3.30 -12.18 1.32
C VAL A 54 -4.72 -12.58 1.71
N GLY A 55 -5.21 -12.01 2.81
CA GLY A 55 -6.53 -12.29 3.38
C GLY A 55 -7.69 -11.43 2.84
N PHE A 56 -7.45 -10.60 1.83
CA PHE A 56 -8.43 -9.66 1.28
C PHE A 56 -8.52 -9.78 -0.26
N PRO A 57 -9.66 -9.41 -0.88
CA PRO A 57 -9.81 -9.50 -2.33
C PRO A 57 -8.87 -8.53 -3.06
N VAL A 58 -8.25 -9.02 -4.13
CA VAL A 58 -7.36 -8.24 -5.02
C VAL A 58 -7.89 -8.30 -6.45
N ASP A 59 -7.80 -7.19 -7.17
CA ASP A 59 -7.98 -7.19 -8.64
C ASP A 59 -6.61 -7.10 -9.30
N VAL A 60 -6.46 -7.73 -10.46
CA VAL A 60 -5.18 -7.79 -11.20
C VAL A 60 -5.36 -7.19 -12.59
N VAL A 61 -4.44 -6.32 -12.98
CA VAL A 61 -4.36 -5.76 -14.33
C VAL A 61 -3.25 -6.47 -15.10
N TYR A 62 -3.56 -6.99 -16.29
CA TYR A 62 -2.58 -7.45 -17.28
C TYR A 62 -2.61 -6.50 -18.47
N THR A 63 -1.45 -6.02 -18.90
CA THR A 63 -1.30 -5.39 -20.22
C THR A 63 -0.78 -6.43 -21.21
N TRP A 64 -1.45 -6.62 -22.36
CA TRP A 64 -1.03 -7.58 -23.37
C TRP A 64 -1.35 -7.11 -24.79
N VAL A 65 -0.48 -7.46 -25.73
CA VAL A 65 -0.72 -7.34 -27.17
C VAL A 65 -0.12 -8.54 -27.91
N ASP A 66 -0.73 -8.93 -29.02
CA ASP A 66 -0.15 -9.82 -30.03
C ASP A 66 0.59 -8.99 -31.07
N GLY A 67 1.92 -9.11 -31.10
CA GLY A 67 2.76 -8.43 -32.10
C GLY A 67 2.69 -9.04 -33.49
N SER A 68 2.08 -10.20 -33.66
CA SER A 68 1.85 -10.82 -34.97
C SER A 68 0.58 -10.32 -35.65
N ASP A 69 -0.27 -9.59 -34.93
CA ASP A 69 -1.46 -8.94 -35.48
C ASP A 69 -1.06 -7.88 -36.54
N PRO A 70 -1.52 -8.04 -37.81
CA PRO A 70 -1.20 -7.12 -38.89
C PRO A 70 -1.66 -5.67 -38.64
N ASP A 71 -2.82 -5.47 -38.00
CA ASP A 71 -3.38 -4.14 -37.77
C ASP A 71 -2.57 -3.39 -36.72
N HIS A 72 -2.23 -4.07 -35.63
CA HIS A 72 -1.34 -3.55 -34.60
C HIS A 72 0.08 -3.30 -35.14
N ALA A 73 0.63 -4.20 -35.96
CA ALA A 73 1.92 -4.00 -36.62
C ALA A 73 1.91 -2.78 -37.55
N ALA A 74 0.86 -2.60 -38.36
CA ALA A 74 0.70 -1.43 -39.22
C ALA A 74 0.53 -0.14 -38.40
N LYS A 75 -0.23 -0.20 -37.30
CA LYS A 75 -0.39 0.91 -36.35
C LYS A 75 0.96 1.34 -35.77
N ARG A 76 1.78 0.39 -35.33
CA ARG A 76 3.14 0.64 -34.83
C ARG A 76 4.03 1.31 -35.86
N VAL A 77 4.14 0.74 -37.07
CA VAL A 77 5.01 1.29 -38.13
C VAL A 77 4.65 2.75 -38.44
N ARG A 78 3.35 3.08 -38.49
CA ARG A 78 2.89 4.46 -38.71
C ARG A 78 3.33 5.46 -37.62
N HIS A 79 3.59 4.99 -36.40
CA HIS A 79 3.93 5.83 -35.25
C HIS A 79 5.40 5.69 -34.80
N GLU A 80 6.13 4.70 -35.30
CA GLU A 80 7.55 4.44 -34.98
C GLU A 80 8.48 5.52 -35.59
N GLU A 81 8.06 6.19 -36.66
CA GLU A 81 8.79 7.33 -37.25
C GLU A 81 8.79 8.60 -36.37
N ALA A 82 7.97 8.66 -35.31
CA ALA A 82 7.80 9.83 -34.46
C ALA A 82 8.54 9.79 -33.09
N ALA A 83 9.14 8.67 -32.67
CA ALA A 83 9.78 8.56 -31.35
C ALA A 83 10.99 7.58 -31.35
N PRO A 84 12.25 8.08 -31.38
CA PRO A 84 13.42 7.22 -31.41
C PRO A 84 13.84 6.83 -29.98
N SER A 85 13.25 5.76 -29.44
CA SER A 85 13.83 5.07 -28.27
C SER A 85 14.00 3.57 -28.57
N SER A 86 15.25 3.12 -28.59
CA SER A 86 15.65 1.79 -29.04
C SER A 86 15.22 0.65 -28.10
N LEU A 87 14.75 0.96 -26.88
CA LEU A 87 14.28 -0.02 -25.90
C LEU A 87 12.78 -0.35 -26.03
N ALA A 88 11.97 0.60 -26.51
CA ALA A 88 10.52 0.44 -26.69
C ALA A 88 10.17 -0.33 -27.98
N ALA A 89 11.02 -0.24 -29.01
CA ALA A 89 10.86 -0.92 -30.29
C ALA A 89 11.34 -2.39 -30.32
N ASN A 90 11.81 -2.93 -29.19
CA ASN A 90 12.36 -4.29 -29.17
C ASN A 90 11.28 -5.32 -29.52
N ARG A 91 11.47 -6.05 -30.61
CA ARG A 91 10.57 -7.11 -31.10
C ARG A 91 10.17 -8.11 -30.01
N SER A 92 11.04 -8.38 -29.03
CA SER A 92 10.73 -9.31 -27.93
C SER A 92 9.55 -8.89 -27.05
N ARG A 93 9.22 -7.59 -26.97
CA ARG A 93 8.09 -7.05 -26.19
C ARG A 93 6.73 -7.42 -26.75
N PHE A 94 6.68 -7.86 -28.01
CA PHE A 94 5.43 -8.10 -28.73
C PHE A 94 5.28 -9.57 -29.18
N VAL A 95 6.20 -10.46 -28.80
CA VAL A 95 6.09 -11.89 -29.15
C VAL A 95 5.20 -12.57 -28.11
N ASP A 96 4.01 -13.01 -28.52
CA ASP A 96 3.18 -13.91 -27.72
C ASP A 96 3.69 -15.36 -27.84
N ARG A 97 4.05 -15.96 -26.71
CA ARG A 97 4.32 -17.41 -26.59
C ARG A 97 3.29 -18.08 -25.69
N GLN A 98 2.08 -17.52 -25.65
CA GLN A 98 1.02 -17.93 -24.74
C GLN A 98 1.34 -17.71 -23.26
N GLU A 99 2.29 -16.84 -22.90
CA GLU A 99 2.64 -16.56 -21.50
C GLU A 99 1.42 -16.08 -20.71
N LEU A 100 0.57 -15.22 -21.32
CA LEU A 100 -0.68 -14.76 -20.70
C LEU A 100 -1.59 -15.93 -20.35
N ARG A 101 -1.74 -16.91 -21.27
CA ARG A 101 -2.60 -18.08 -21.08
C ARG A 101 -2.19 -18.92 -19.88
N TYR A 102 -0.88 -19.17 -19.72
CA TYR A 102 -0.35 -19.94 -18.60
C TYR A 102 -0.31 -19.13 -17.30
N SER A 103 -0.09 -17.81 -17.39
CA SER A 103 -0.11 -16.90 -16.25
C SER A 103 -1.50 -16.80 -15.62
N LEU A 104 -2.56 -16.60 -16.43
CA LEU A 104 -3.95 -16.58 -15.94
C LEU A 104 -4.37 -17.89 -15.26
N ARG A 105 -3.95 -19.05 -15.80
CA ARG A 105 -4.21 -20.35 -15.17
C ARG A 105 -3.48 -20.51 -13.84
N SER A 106 -2.24 -20.03 -13.77
CA SER A 106 -1.46 -20.05 -12.52
C SER A 106 -2.10 -19.14 -11.47
N LEU A 107 -2.52 -17.94 -11.86
CA LEU A 107 -3.23 -17.01 -11.00
C LEU A 107 -4.54 -17.60 -10.49
N HIS A 108 -5.35 -18.19 -11.38
CA HIS A 108 -6.60 -18.88 -10.99
C HIS A 108 -6.35 -20.00 -9.97
N MET A 109 -5.27 -20.77 -10.14
CA MET A 109 -4.95 -21.91 -9.29
C MET A 109 -4.32 -21.52 -7.94
N TYR A 110 -3.42 -20.53 -7.93
CA TYR A 110 -2.53 -20.25 -6.80
C TYR A 110 -2.81 -18.90 -6.10
N ALA A 111 -3.66 -18.05 -6.66
CA ALA A 111 -4.07 -16.78 -6.05
C ALA A 111 -5.60 -16.77 -5.84
N PRO A 112 -6.11 -17.54 -4.86
CA PRO A 112 -7.55 -17.62 -4.59
C PRO A 112 -8.16 -16.30 -4.10
N PHE A 113 -7.33 -15.37 -3.64
CA PHE A 113 -7.72 -14.03 -3.23
C PHE A 113 -7.95 -13.07 -4.40
N VAL A 114 -7.60 -13.44 -5.65
CA VAL A 114 -7.90 -12.59 -6.80
C VAL A 114 -9.38 -12.69 -7.14
N ARG A 115 -10.06 -11.55 -7.06
CA ARG A 115 -11.48 -11.35 -7.35
C ARG A 115 -11.71 -11.15 -8.85
N HIS A 116 -10.97 -10.25 -9.47
CA HIS A 116 -11.18 -9.87 -10.86
C HIS A 116 -9.88 -9.63 -11.63
N VAL A 117 -9.88 -9.95 -12.92
CA VAL A 117 -8.77 -9.69 -13.84
C VAL A 117 -9.22 -8.70 -14.91
N TYR A 118 -8.51 -7.59 -15.04
CA TYR A 118 -8.66 -6.66 -16.17
C TYR A 118 -7.52 -6.90 -17.16
N LEU A 119 -7.85 -7.35 -18.37
CA LEU A 119 -6.90 -7.54 -19.46
C LEU A 119 -6.97 -6.32 -20.39
N VAL A 120 -6.02 -5.40 -20.24
CA VAL A 120 -5.90 -4.20 -21.06
C VAL A 120 -5.15 -4.53 -22.36
N THR A 121 -5.74 -4.22 -23.50
CA THR A 121 -5.20 -4.50 -24.84
C THR A 121 -5.31 -3.29 -25.76
N ASP A 122 -4.60 -3.30 -26.90
CA ASP A 122 -4.83 -2.34 -27.99
C ASP A 122 -5.74 -2.99 -29.05
N ALA A 123 -7.06 -2.84 -28.88
CA ALA A 123 -8.08 -3.35 -29.81
C ALA A 123 -8.00 -4.86 -30.12
N GLN A 124 -7.44 -5.65 -29.20
CA GLN A 124 -7.21 -7.09 -29.38
C GLN A 124 -7.94 -7.94 -28.35
N VAL A 125 -8.27 -9.17 -28.74
CA VAL A 125 -8.78 -10.21 -27.85
C VAL A 125 -7.98 -11.50 -28.13
N PRO A 126 -7.34 -12.13 -27.12
CA PRO A 126 -6.67 -13.41 -27.34
C PRO A 126 -7.67 -14.46 -27.84
N GLY A 127 -7.38 -15.11 -28.98
CA GLY A 127 -8.33 -16.04 -29.61
C GLY A 127 -8.70 -17.28 -28.78
N TRP A 128 -7.94 -17.57 -27.72
CA TRP A 128 -8.22 -18.65 -26.78
C TRP A 128 -9.01 -18.21 -25.55
N LEU A 129 -9.26 -16.91 -25.37
CA LEU A 129 -9.92 -16.36 -24.19
C LEU A 129 -11.44 -16.41 -24.34
N ASP A 130 -12.11 -17.06 -23.40
CA ASP A 130 -13.55 -16.98 -23.25
C ASP A 130 -13.93 -15.69 -22.52
N ARG A 131 -14.55 -14.75 -23.23
CA ARG A 131 -14.98 -13.45 -22.67
C ARG A 131 -16.19 -13.55 -21.74
N SER A 132 -16.88 -14.69 -21.73
CA SER A 132 -18.00 -14.94 -20.83
C SER A 132 -17.57 -15.52 -19.48
N ALA A 133 -16.29 -15.85 -19.33
CA ALA A 133 -15.74 -16.34 -18.07
C ALA A 133 -15.91 -15.29 -16.97
N GLU A 134 -16.40 -15.73 -15.81
CA GLU A 134 -16.56 -14.86 -14.64
C GLU A 134 -15.19 -14.37 -14.13
N GLY A 135 -15.15 -13.12 -13.67
CA GLY A 135 -13.95 -12.54 -13.05
C GLY A 135 -12.86 -12.11 -14.04
N ILE A 136 -13.17 -11.97 -15.33
CA ILE A 136 -12.27 -11.36 -16.32
C ILE A 136 -12.99 -10.35 -17.22
N THR A 137 -12.36 -9.20 -17.48
CA THR A 137 -12.85 -8.19 -18.42
C THR A 137 -11.72 -7.78 -19.35
N VAL A 138 -11.98 -7.82 -20.66
CA VAL A 138 -11.06 -7.25 -21.66
C VAL A 138 -11.40 -5.77 -21.81
N VAL A 139 -10.42 -4.91 -21.59
CA VAL A 139 -10.52 -3.44 -21.63
C VAL A 139 -9.66 -2.96 -22.78
N ASP A 140 -10.21 -2.12 -23.65
CA ASP A 140 -9.40 -1.47 -24.68
C ASP A 140 -8.64 -0.31 -24.06
N HIS A 141 -7.37 -0.10 -24.42
CA HIS A 141 -6.61 1.02 -23.86
C HIS A 141 -7.26 2.39 -24.13
N ARG A 142 -8.12 2.51 -25.16
CA ARG A 142 -8.91 3.72 -25.42
C ARG A 142 -9.90 4.04 -24.32
N ASP A 143 -10.31 3.05 -23.55
CA ASP A 143 -11.20 3.22 -22.40
C ASP A 143 -10.44 3.64 -21.12
N VAL A 144 -9.11 3.71 -21.19
CA VAL A 144 -8.24 4.10 -20.06
C VAL A 144 -7.78 5.55 -20.14
N PHE A 145 -7.59 6.10 -21.35
CA PHE A 145 -7.10 7.47 -21.54
C PHE A 145 -8.24 8.41 -21.88
N ASP A 146 -8.35 9.51 -21.13
CA ASP A 146 -9.35 10.56 -21.37
C ASP A 146 -9.00 11.43 -22.58
N ASP A 147 -7.70 11.64 -22.88
CA ASP A 147 -7.24 12.37 -24.07
C ASP A 147 -6.98 11.41 -25.26
N PRO A 148 -7.80 11.44 -26.33
CA PRO A 148 -7.57 10.62 -27.51
C PRO A 148 -6.26 10.94 -28.24
N ALA A 149 -5.67 12.13 -28.05
CA ALA A 149 -4.40 12.51 -28.66
C ALA A 149 -3.20 11.80 -28.02
N ALA A 150 -3.34 11.26 -26.80
CA ALA A 150 -2.34 10.41 -26.16
C ALA A 150 -2.24 9.01 -26.79
N LEU A 151 -3.15 8.68 -27.72
CA LEU A 151 -3.24 7.37 -28.37
C LEU A 151 -2.78 7.39 -29.83
N PRO A 152 -2.20 6.28 -30.31
CA PRO A 152 -1.91 5.05 -29.58
C PRO A 152 -0.66 5.15 -28.69
N THR A 153 -0.76 4.60 -27.48
CA THR A 153 0.43 4.29 -26.67
C THR A 153 0.85 2.84 -26.86
N PHE A 154 2.14 2.63 -27.11
CA PHE A 154 2.78 1.31 -27.12
C PHE A 154 3.63 1.08 -25.85
N ASN A 155 3.46 1.94 -24.85
CA ASN A 155 4.16 1.90 -23.58
C ASN A 155 3.18 1.56 -22.46
N SER A 156 3.30 0.38 -21.84
CA SER A 156 2.44 -0.01 -20.70
C SER A 156 2.59 0.94 -19.52
N HIS A 157 3.73 1.61 -19.35
CA HIS A 157 3.89 2.63 -18.30
C HIS A 157 2.94 3.82 -18.46
N ALA A 158 2.46 4.10 -19.68
CA ALA A 158 1.43 5.13 -19.87
C ALA A 158 0.09 4.74 -19.25
N ILE A 159 -0.18 3.43 -19.13
CA ILE A 159 -1.41 2.89 -18.50
C ILE A 159 -1.27 2.83 -16.97
N GLU A 160 -0.06 2.58 -16.48
CA GLU A 160 0.21 2.34 -15.05
C GLU A 160 0.67 3.58 -14.28
N GLY A 161 1.06 4.65 -14.99
CA GLY A 161 1.65 5.85 -14.43
C GLY A 161 0.65 6.96 -14.12
N PHE A 162 1.07 7.92 -13.32
CA PHE A 162 0.28 9.09 -12.98
C PHE A 162 0.06 10.01 -14.18
N ASP A 163 -1.20 10.27 -14.51
CA ASP A 163 -1.59 11.32 -15.44
C ASP A 163 -2.04 12.56 -14.65
N PRO A 164 -1.41 13.74 -14.83
CA PRO A 164 -1.89 14.98 -14.23
C PRO A 164 -3.37 15.31 -14.53
N ALA A 165 -3.92 14.83 -15.64
CA ALA A 165 -5.35 14.99 -15.96
C ALA A 165 -6.25 14.31 -14.91
N SER A 166 -5.79 13.22 -14.29
CA SER A 166 -6.55 12.46 -13.28
C SER A 166 -6.86 13.25 -12.00
N VAL A 167 -6.23 14.40 -11.80
CA VAL A 167 -6.51 15.28 -10.65
C VAL A 167 -7.18 16.59 -11.05
N GLU A 168 -7.47 16.86 -12.33
CA GLU A 168 -7.99 18.16 -12.78
C GLU A 168 -9.28 18.59 -12.08
N ASP A 169 -10.14 17.63 -11.76
CA ASP A 169 -11.42 17.86 -11.06
C ASP A 169 -11.30 17.91 -9.52
N LEU A 170 -10.12 17.63 -8.95
CA LEU A 170 -9.91 17.69 -7.50
C LEU A 170 -9.72 19.14 -7.02
N PRO A 171 -9.94 19.44 -5.73
CA PRO A 171 -9.64 20.75 -5.12
C PRO A 171 -8.28 21.32 -5.49
N ALA A 172 -8.19 22.64 -5.70
CA ALA A 172 -6.96 23.32 -6.11
C ALA A 172 -5.71 22.98 -5.26
N PRO A 173 -5.76 22.98 -3.91
CA PRO A 173 -4.61 22.56 -3.09
C PRO A 173 -4.25 21.08 -3.29
N VAL A 174 -5.22 20.20 -3.54
CA VAL A 174 -5.00 18.77 -3.78
C VAL A 174 -4.28 18.56 -5.11
N ARG A 175 -4.73 19.22 -6.19
CA ARG A 175 -4.04 19.18 -7.49
C ARG A 175 -2.59 19.60 -7.39
N ARG A 176 -2.35 20.72 -6.69
CA ARG A 176 -0.99 21.23 -6.46
C ARG A 176 -0.15 20.23 -5.66
N TRP A 177 -0.71 19.64 -4.61
CA TRP A 177 0.01 18.68 -3.79
C TRP A 177 0.35 17.42 -4.56
N THR A 178 -0.63 16.78 -5.22
CA THR A 178 -0.41 15.55 -5.97
C THR A 178 0.54 15.76 -7.14
N GLY A 179 0.36 16.84 -7.93
CA GLY A 179 1.25 17.17 -9.04
C GLY A 179 2.66 17.61 -8.61
N HIS A 180 2.83 18.11 -7.38
CA HIS A 180 4.14 18.38 -6.79
C HIS A 180 4.82 17.11 -6.29
N CYS A 181 4.04 16.16 -5.79
CA CYS A 181 4.55 14.91 -5.23
C CYS A 181 4.81 13.80 -6.25
N ILE A 182 4.07 13.76 -7.36
CA ILE A 182 4.09 12.66 -8.32
C ILE A 182 4.41 13.21 -9.70
N ALA A 183 5.56 12.82 -10.26
CA ALA A 183 5.89 13.18 -11.64
C ALA A 183 4.92 12.50 -12.63
N SER A 184 4.63 13.16 -13.75
CA SER A 184 3.85 12.54 -14.83
C SER A 184 4.52 11.23 -15.29
N GLY A 185 3.72 10.16 -15.38
CA GLY A 185 4.18 8.81 -15.71
C GLY A 185 4.82 8.04 -14.54
N ALA A 186 4.96 8.63 -13.35
CA ALA A 186 5.49 7.91 -12.19
C ALA A 186 4.48 6.88 -11.65
N PRO A 187 4.93 5.77 -11.04
CA PRO A 187 4.03 4.74 -10.51
C PRO A 187 3.08 5.28 -9.43
N LEU A 188 1.83 4.81 -9.46
CA LEU A 188 0.80 5.14 -8.47
C LEU A 188 0.83 4.20 -7.25
N SER A 189 2.01 3.97 -6.68
CA SER A 189 2.16 3.10 -5.51
C SER A 189 1.52 3.71 -4.26
N THR A 190 0.54 3.00 -3.70
CA THR A 190 -0.14 3.36 -2.43
C THR A 190 0.39 2.54 -1.24
N THR A 191 1.42 1.74 -1.46
CA THR A 191 2.06 0.90 -0.44
C THR A 191 3.54 1.23 -0.36
N ALA A 192 4.04 1.42 0.87
CA ALA A 192 5.43 1.81 1.13
C ALA A 192 6.01 1.11 2.35
N ALA A 193 7.28 0.73 2.27
CA ALA A 193 8.11 0.36 3.39
C ALA A 193 9.05 1.53 3.76
N LEU A 194 8.86 2.10 4.94
CA LEU A 194 9.59 3.27 5.43
C LEU A 194 10.54 2.86 6.55
N THR A 195 11.72 3.48 6.61
CA THR A 195 12.57 3.49 7.81
C THR A 195 12.67 4.89 8.35
N MET A 196 12.71 5.03 9.68
CA MET A 196 12.61 6.31 10.36
C MET A 196 13.45 6.34 11.62
N HIS A 197 13.87 7.53 12.01
CA HIS A 197 14.45 7.81 13.31
C HIS A 197 13.88 9.11 13.90
N GLY A 198 14.05 9.31 15.20
CA GLY A 198 13.64 10.55 15.83
C GLY A 198 13.42 10.40 17.33
N ARG A 199 12.33 10.98 17.83
CA ARG A 199 12.00 10.96 19.25
C ARG A 199 10.50 10.93 19.52
N PHE A 200 10.13 10.29 20.64
CA PHE A 200 8.78 10.29 21.20
C PHE A 200 8.80 10.87 22.61
N TRP A 201 7.68 11.46 23.01
CA TRP A 201 7.46 11.86 24.39
C TRP A 201 6.89 10.70 25.21
N LEU A 202 7.63 10.28 26.24
CA LEU A 202 7.22 9.27 27.22
C LEU A 202 7.64 9.74 28.61
N GLY A 203 6.93 10.74 29.16
CA GLY A 203 7.37 11.48 30.35
C GLY A 203 8.68 12.25 30.15
N GLY A 204 9.04 12.50 28.89
CA GLY A 204 10.30 13.09 28.43
C GLY A 204 10.69 12.55 27.05
N TRP A 205 11.49 13.30 26.31
CA TRP A 205 11.92 12.89 24.98
C TRP A 205 12.83 11.66 25.02
N ARG A 206 12.51 10.65 24.21
CA ARG A 206 13.27 9.40 24.07
C ARG A 206 13.54 9.11 22.60
N ARG A 207 14.77 8.73 22.29
CA ARG A 207 15.17 8.39 20.92
C ARG A 207 14.49 7.11 20.46
N VAL A 208 14.08 7.09 19.20
CA VAL A 208 13.43 5.96 18.55
C VAL A 208 14.05 5.69 17.19
N ARG A 209 14.02 4.43 16.79
CA ARG A 209 14.13 4.00 15.40
C ARG A 209 12.93 3.15 15.07
N ALA A 210 12.41 3.28 13.86
CA ALA A 210 11.21 2.57 13.45
C ALA A 210 11.25 2.14 11.99
N ARG A 211 10.41 1.16 11.70
CA ARG A 211 10.09 0.70 10.36
C ARG A 211 8.58 0.67 10.21
N GLN A 212 8.07 1.20 9.12
CA GLN A 212 6.65 1.15 8.78
C GLN A 212 6.47 0.35 7.50
N LEU A 213 5.54 -0.60 7.49
CA LEU A 213 4.90 -1.06 6.26
C LEU A 213 3.51 -0.42 6.24
N LEU A 214 3.21 0.33 5.21
CA LEU A 214 1.96 1.08 5.04
C LEU A 214 1.31 0.68 3.73
N SER A 215 0.02 0.40 3.76
CA SER A 215 -0.84 0.32 2.59
C SER A 215 -2.03 1.26 2.82
N ALA A 216 -2.08 2.35 2.05
CA ALA A 216 -3.02 3.44 2.27
C ALA A 216 -4.47 2.94 2.31
N ALA A 217 -5.25 3.45 3.26
CA ALA A 217 -6.63 3.05 3.55
C ALA A 217 -6.88 1.55 3.86
N ARG A 218 -5.85 0.68 3.86
CA ARG A 218 -5.97 -0.78 4.10
C ARG A 218 -5.34 -1.26 5.39
N GLY A 219 -4.20 -0.69 5.78
CA GLY A 219 -3.51 -1.14 6.98
C GLY A 219 -2.07 -0.65 7.08
N TYR A 220 -1.50 -0.81 8.28
CA TYR A 220 -0.09 -0.58 8.50
C TYR A 220 0.44 -1.43 9.65
N VAL A 221 1.74 -1.67 9.63
CA VAL A 221 2.52 -2.11 10.80
C VAL A 221 3.64 -1.11 10.99
N TRP A 222 3.67 -0.45 12.15
CA TRP A 222 4.75 0.42 12.59
C TRP A 222 5.48 -0.27 13.74
N ALA A 223 6.70 -0.73 13.50
CA ALA A 223 7.54 -1.40 14.49
C ALA A 223 8.65 -0.46 14.95
N GLY A 224 8.83 -0.32 16.26
CA GLY A 224 9.73 0.65 16.87
C GLY A 224 10.67 0.05 17.93
N ALA A 225 11.81 0.70 18.09
CA ALA A 225 12.75 0.49 19.18
C ALA A 225 13.04 1.82 19.87
N VAL A 226 12.62 1.97 21.13
CA VAL A 226 12.76 3.21 21.92
C VAL A 226 13.81 3.01 23.00
N ARG A 227 14.77 3.94 23.09
CA ARG A 227 15.79 3.93 24.14
C ARG A 227 15.29 4.70 25.37
N THR A 228 14.81 3.96 26.37
CA THR A 228 14.34 4.51 27.65
C THR A 228 15.36 4.37 28.80
N GLY A 229 16.44 3.61 28.59
CA GLY A 229 17.48 3.33 29.59
C GLY A 229 18.50 2.30 29.08
N PRO A 230 19.09 1.45 29.94
CA PRO A 230 20.04 0.40 29.53
C PRO A 230 19.36 -0.71 28.72
N VAL A 231 18.07 -0.96 28.96
CA VAL A 231 17.25 -1.91 28.22
C VAL A 231 16.29 -1.14 27.31
N PRO A 232 16.32 -1.35 25.98
CA PRO A 232 15.39 -0.70 25.06
C PRO A 232 13.98 -1.30 25.15
N LEU A 233 12.97 -0.48 24.83
CA LEU A 233 11.62 -0.96 24.56
C LEU A 233 11.50 -1.30 23.08
N HIS A 234 10.97 -2.48 22.77
CA HIS A 234 10.68 -2.94 21.41
C HIS A 234 9.20 -3.24 21.28
N GLY A 235 8.60 -2.87 20.16
CA GLY A 235 7.20 -3.14 19.94
C GLY A 235 6.69 -2.75 18.58
N PHE A 236 5.39 -2.89 18.40
CA PHE A 236 4.70 -2.44 17.20
C PHE A 236 3.30 -1.93 17.51
N ASN A 237 2.84 -1.07 16.60
CA ASN A 237 1.46 -0.66 16.47
C ASN A 237 0.98 -1.12 15.09
N LEU A 238 -0.18 -1.78 15.05
CA LEU A 238 -0.77 -2.37 13.86
C LEU A 238 -2.20 -1.83 13.71
N TYR A 239 -2.59 -1.61 12.47
CA TYR A 239 -4.00 -1.65 12.07
C TYR A 239 -4.17 -2.50 10.81
N HIS A 240 -5.16 -3.39 10.81
CA HIS A 240 -5.60 -4.10 9.62
C HIS A 240 -7.00 -4.67 9.81
N ALA A 241 -7.90 -4.48 8.84
CA ALA A 241 -9.22 -5.10 8.78
C ALA A 241 -10.00 -4.99 10.10
N GLY A 242 -10.18 -3.77 10.60
CA GLY A 242 -10.88 -3.45 11.84
C GLY A 242 -10.13 -3.80 13.12
N THR A 243 -8.92 -4.38 13.03
CA THR A 243 -8.13 -4.79 14.19
C THR A 243 -6.98 -3.81 14.43
N GLY A 244 -7.01 -3.14 15.59
CA GLY A 244 -5.87 -2.39 16.10
C GLY A 244 -5.15 -3.15 17.20
N ARG A 245 -3.82 -3.16 17.16
CA ARG A 245 -3.00 -3.88 18.16
C ARG A 245 -1.74 -3.10 18.51
N LEU A 246 -1.49 -2.95 19.81
CA LEU A 246 -0.25 -2.41 20.37
C LEU A 246 0.43 -3.50 21.18
N ARG A 247 1.66 -3.85 20.84
CA ARG A 247 2.48 -4.79 21.63
C ARG A 247 3.87 -4.24 21.83
N TRP A 248 4.25 -4.03 23.08
CA TRP A 248 5.54 -3.50 23.50
C TRP A 248 6.13 -4.32 24.63
N SER A 249 7.45 -4.46 24.63
CA SER A 249 8.20 -5.26 25.57
C SER A 249 9.55 -4.62 25.89
N ALA A 250 10.04 -4.81 27.12
CA ALA A 250 11.40 -4.48 27.50
C ALA A 250 12.35 -5.58 27.01
N GLY A 251 13.40 -5.19 26.30
CA GLY A 251 14.41 -6.10 25.76
C GLY A 251 13.88 -7.12 24.74
N GLY A 252 12.65 -6.93 24.22
CA GLY A 252 12.00 -7.87 23.31
C GLY A 252 11.37 -9.10 24.00
N LEU A 253 11.43 -9.18 25.33
CA LEU A 253 11.07 -10.41 26.07
C LEU A 253 9.99 -10.18 27.14
N VAL A 254 10.08 -9.08 27.89
CA VAL A 254 9.19 -8.82 29.02
C VAL A 254 8.06 -7.90 28.55
N PRO A 255 6.79 -8.33 28.49
CA PRO A 255 5.68 -7.48 28.06
C PRO A 255 5.55 -6.23 28.95
N VAL A 256 5.42 -5.06 28.31
CA VAL A 256 5.20 -3.75 28.94
C VAL A 256 3.81 -3.21 28.60
N LEU A 257 3.37 -3.43 27.35
CA LEU A 257 2.04 -3.08 26.88
C LEU A 257 1.58 -4.16 25.91
N SER A 258 0.35 -4.66 26.07
CA SER A 258 -0.27 -5.57 25.11
C SER A 258 -1.76 -5.28 25.11
N VAL A 259 -2.22 -4.54 24.11
CA VAL A 259 -3.60 -4.07 24.03
C VAL A 259 -4.14 -4.32 22.63
N GLU A 260 -5.36 -4.84 22.58
CA GLU A 260 -6.12 -5.17 21.38
C GLU A 260 -7.60 -5.09 21.75
N ASP A 261 -8.18 -3.91 21.57
CA ASP A 261 -9.56 -3.61 21.88
C ASP A 261 -10.12 -2.61 20.86
N GLN A 262 -11.39 -2.27 21.01
CA GLN A 262 -12.10 -1.37 20.08
C GLN A 262 -11.56 0.06 20.12
N ASP A 263 -11.11 0.54 21.27
CA ASP A 263 -10.56 1.89 21.41
C ASP A 263 -9.22 2.02 20.67
N VAL A 264 -8.36 1.02 20.81
CA VAL A 264 -7.12 0.89 20.04
C VAL A 264 -7.41 0.75 18.55
N ALA A 265 -8.38 -0.07 18.15
CA ALA A 265 -8.79 -0.20 16.75
C ALA A 265 -9.21 1.14 16.15
N ARG A 266 -10.06 1.89 16.85
CA ARG A 266 -10.52 3.20 16.39
C ARG A 266 -9.40 4.26 16.33
N SER A 267 -8.52 4.27 17.32
CA SER A 267 -7.38 5.20 17.36
C SER A 267 -6.37 4.94 16.24
N THR A 268 -6.11 3.67 15.94
CA THR A 268 -5.17 3.24 14.91
C THR A 268 -5.75 3.36 13.49
N ALA A 269 -7.07 3.18 13.31
CA ALA A 269 -7.78 3.52 12.06
C ALA A 269 -7.63 5.01 11.71
N GLY A 270 -7.84 5.90 12.68
CA GLY A 270 -7.63 7.33 12.49
C GLY A 270 -6.17 7.69 12.14
N ARG A 271 -5.20 6.96 12.70
CA ARG A 271 -3.80 7.11 12.30
C ARG A 271 -3.57 6.66 10.85
N LEU A 272 -4.14 5.53 10.43
CA LEU A 272 -4.04 5.07 9.04
C LEU A 272 -4.61 6.10 8.06
N ALA A 273 -5.73 6.75 8.41
CA ALA A 273 -6.28 7.83 7.60
C ALA A 273 -5.28 9.00 7.49
N ALA A 274 -4.67 9.42 8.60
CA ALA A 274 -3.64 10.46 8.61
C ALA A 274 -2.39 10.11 7.78
N ASP A 275 -2.04 8.82 7.68
CA ASP A 275 -0.91 8.34 6.88
C ASP A 275 -1.14 8.49 5.35
N LEU A 276 -2.32 8.96 4.90
CA LEU A 276 -2.54 9.48 3.54
C LEU A 276 -1.42 10.46 3.12
N ALA A 277 -0.95 11.28 4.05
CA ALA A 277 0.14 12.24 3.84
C ALA A 277 1.48 11.59 3.41
N LEU A 278 1.65 10.29 3.65
CA LEU A 278 2.86 9.53 3.31
C LEU A 278 2.74 8.73 2.02
N THR A 279 1.57 8.78 1.37
CA THR A 279 1.28 8.05 0.14
C THR A 279 0.53 8.97 -0.83
N PRO A 280 1.22 9.91 -1.52
CA PRO A 280 0.53 10.91 -2.36
C PRO A 280 -0.39 10.29 -3.42
N ALA A 281 -0.04 9.13 -3.98
CA ALA A 281 -0.88 8.39 -4.93
C ALA A 281 -2.23 7.96 -4.34
N ALA A 282 -2.34 7.83 -3.02
CA ALA A 282 -3.58 7.49 -2.36
C ALA A 282 -4.65 8.60 -2.47
N THR A 283 -4.29 9.80 -2.93
CA THR A 283 -5.24 10.85 -3.32
C THR A 283 -6.28 10.36 -4.33
N LEU A 284 -5.88 9.45 -5.24
CA LEU A 284 -6.69 8.92 -6.33
C LEU A 284 -7.45 7.64 -5.95
N LEU A 285 -7.33 7.17 -4.70
CA LEU A 285 -8.03 5.98 -4.25
C LEU A 285 -9.55 6.25 -4.18
N PRO A 286 -10.39 5.28 -4.57
CA PRO A 286 -11.85 5.42 -4.47
C PRO A 286 -12.35 5.54 -3.02
N GLN A 287 -11.50 5.20 -2.03
CA GLN A 287 -11.78 5.39 -0.61
C GLN A 287 -11.56 6.83 -0.13
N VAL A 288 -11.04 7.72 -0.97
CA VAL A 288 -10.72 9.11 -0.62
C VAL A 288 -11.61 10.05 -1.43
N HIS A 289 -12.41 10.84 -0.74
CA HIS A 289 -13.24 11.87 -1.34
C HIS A 289 -12.77 13.25 -0.88
N TRP A 290 -12.84 14.23 -1.78
CA TRP A 290 -12.27 15.55 -1.52
C TRP A 290 -13.34 16.64 -1.60
N ASP A 291 -13.32 17.55 -0.61
CA ASP A 291 -14.10 18.79 -0.63
C ASP A 291 -13.15 20.00 -0.64
N ASP A 292 -13.52 21.03 -1.41
CA ASP A 292 -12.89 22.34 -1.34
C ASP A 292 -13.15 23.03 0.00
N VAL A 293 -12.17 23.80 0.49
CA VAL A 293 -12.32 24.70 1.64
C VAL A 293 -11.94 26.13 1.25
N ASP A 294 -10.69 26.31 0.83
CA ASP A 294 -10.16 27.57 0.30
C ASP A 294 -9.02 27.28 -0.69
N ASP A 295 -8.31 28.31 -1.15
CA ASP A 295 -7.25 28.20 -2.17
C ASP A 295 -6.13 27.22 -1.79
N ASP A 296 -6.03 26.88 -0.51
CA ASP A 296 -4.81 26.52 0.17
C ASP A 296 -5.04 25.39 1.20
N THR A 297 -6.32 25.06 1.44
CA THR A 297 -6.84 24.08 2.37
C THR A 297 -7.92 23.23 1.70
N ALA A 298 -7.94 21.92 1.97
CA ALA A 298 -9.00 21.01 1.52
C ALA A 298 -9.37 20.01 2.61
N HIS A 299 -10.55 19.40 2.47
CA HIS A 299 -10.96 18.26 3.28
C HIS A 299 -10.84 16.96 2.48
N ALA A 300 -10.29 15.93 3.12
CA ALA A 300 -10.35 14.55 2.65
C ALA A 300 -11.29 13.75 3.56
N GLU A 301 -12.22 13.01 2.99
CA GLU A 301 -12.94 11.93 3.66
C GLU A 301 -12.30 10.62 3.27
N VAL A 302 -11.55 10.01 4.20
CA VAL A 302 -10.88 8.73 3.99
C VAL A 302 -11.70 7.63 4.64
N VAL A 303 -12.16 6.67 3.83
CA VAL A 303 -12.93 5.52 4.30
C VAL A 303 -11.99 4.39 4.69
N VAL A 304 -11.96 4.04 5.98
CA VAL A 304 -11.20 2.91 6.52
C VAL A 304 -12.18 1.91 7.12
N ASP A 305 -12.25 0.70 6.54
CA ASP A 305 -13.15 -0.38 6.98
C ASP A 305 -14.61 0.08 7.18
N GLY A 306 -15.09 0.95 6.28
CA GLY A 306 -16.45 1.49 6.29
C GLY A 306 -16.67 2.70 7.21
N VAL A 307 -15.64 3.14 7.94
CA VAL A 307 -15.68 4.33 8.80
C VAL A 307 -15.06 5.51 8.08
N VAL A 308 -15.77 6.64 8.07
CA VAL A 308 -15.30 7.89 7.46
C VAL A 308 -14.41 8.65 8.44
N HIS A 309 -13.21 9.00 8.00
CA HIS A 309 -12.28 9.87 8.71
C HIS A 309 -12.10 11.17 7.93
N ARG A 310 -12.59 12.29 8.48
CA ARG A 310 -12.43 13.61 7.88
C ARG A 310 -11.09 14.24 8.29
N ILE A 311 -10.26 14.55 7.30
CA ILE A 311 -8.94 15.14 7.45
C ILE A 311 -8.95 16.52 6.80
N THR A 312 -8.42 17.52 7.48
CA THR A 312 -8.10 18.83 6.88
C THR A 312 -6.63 18.82 6.48
N ILE A 313 -6.32 19.22 5.25
CA ILE A 313 -4.95 19.38 4.78
C ILE A 313 -4.66 20.84 4.44
N ARG A 314 -3.43 21.29 4.66
CA ARG A 314 -2.94 22.60 4.21
C ARG A 314 -1.76 22.41 3.27
N VAL A 315 -1.87 22.98 2.08
CA VAL A 315 -0.88 22.88 1.02
C VAL A 315 -0.38 24.27 0.66
N SER A 316 0.94 24.45 0.68
CA SER A 316 1.56 25.72 0.29
C SER A 316 1.26 26.07 -1.19
N PRO A 317 1.43 27.33 -1.60
CA PRO A 317 1.32 27.72 -3.01
C PRO A 317 2.27 26.95 -3.94
N LYS A 318 3.35 26.36 -3.40
CA LYS A 318 4.32 25.54 -4.14
C LYS A 318 3.99 24.04 -4.14
N GLY A 319 2.82 23.62 -3.64
CA GLY A 319 2.41 22.22 -3.61
C GLY A 319 2.93 21.40 -2.42
N ARG A 320 3.77 21.97 -1.55
CA ARG A 320 4.22 21.26 -0.34
C ARG A 320 3.08 21.10 0.67
N LEU A 321 2.89 19.89 1.19
CA LEU A 321 2.01 19.63 2.34
C LEU A 321 2.65 20.23 3.60
N GLU A 322 1.96 21.16 4.25
CA GLU A 322 2.48 21.85 5.44
C GLU A 322 2.01 21.17 6.72
N TRP A 323 0.74 20.81 6.79
CA TRP A 323 0.16 20.06 7.90
C TRP A 323 -1.13 19.35 7.51
N ILE A 324 -1.48 18.34 8.30
CA ILE A 324 -2.81 17.75 8.33
C ILE A 324 -3.38 17.80 9.74
N ALA A 325 -4.71 17.84 9.85
CA ALA A 325 -5.41 17.74 11.12
C ALA A 325 -6.67 16.87 11.00
N LEU A 326 -7.00 16.12 12.04
CA LEU A 326 -8.23 15.34 12.12
C LEU A 326 -8.67 15.11 13.58
N PRO A 327 -9.97 14.92 13.84
CA PRO A 327 -10.43 14.38 15.11
C PRO A 327 -9.99 12.91 15.23
N ARG A 328 -9.11 12.62 16.19
CA ARG A 328 -8.59 11.28 16.44
C ARG A 328 -9.03 10.78 17.81
N TRP A 329 -9.59 9.57 17.82
CA TRP A 329 -9.99 8.86 19.03
C TRP A 329 -8.76 8.52 19.88
N SER A 330 -8.72 9.00 21.13
CA SER A 330 -7.58 8.81 22.04
C SER A 330 -7.99 9.18 23.48
N ASP A 331 -7.17 8.79 24.45
CA ASP A 331 -7.24 9.27 25.85
C ASP A 331 -5.86 9.82 26.27
N PRO A 332 -5.45 11.00 25.74
CA PRO A 332 -4.13 11.56 26.03
C PRO A 332 -3.98 12.06 27.46
N ASP A 333 -5.09 12.44 28.11
CA ASP A 333 -5.09 13.08 29.43
C ASP A 333 -5.45 12.11 30.58
N GLY A 334 -5.82 10.86 30.26
CA GLY A 334 -6.19 9.84 31.26
C GLY A 334 -7.57 10.07 31.88
N HIS A 335 -8.46 10.74 31.17
CA HIS A 335 -9.82 11.09 31.60
C HIS A 335 -10.92 10.35 30.82
N GLY A 336 -10.52 9.40 29.96
CA GLY A 336 -11.42 8.65 29.10
C GLY A 336 -11.21 8.99 27.63
N TYR A 337 -11.61 8.06 26.75
CA TYR A 337 -11.46 8.25 25.32
C TYR A 337 -12.46 9.24 24.75
N ASP A 338 -11.97 10.19 23.97
CA ASP A 338 -12.78 11.11 23.17
C ASP A 338 -12.05 11.46 21.85
N PHE A 339 -12.66 12.30 21.03
CA PHE A 339 -12.05 12.88 19.85
C PHE A 339 -11.21 14.11 20.20
N HIS A 340 -9.92 14.01 19.95
CA HIS A 340 -8.97 15.10 20.11
C HIS A 340 -8.45 15.55 18.74
N ARG A 341 -8.23 16.86 18.56
CA ARG A 341 -7.63 17.39 17.34
C ARG A 341 -6.17 16.94 17.25
N PHE A 342 -5.92 15.91 16.46
CA PHE A 342 -4.58 15.42 16.14
C PHE A 342 -4.06 16.17 14.93
N THR A 343 -2.82 16.64 15.02
CA THR A 343 -2.18 17.43 13.96
C THR A 343 -0.80 16.85 13.66
N VAL A 344 -0.46 16.78 12.39
CA VAL A 344 0.90 16.46 11.92
C VAL A 344 1.40 17.63 11.08
N VAL A 345 2.56 18.15 11.43
CA VAL A 345 3.25 19.23 10.71
C VAL A 345 4.44 18.64 9.97
N PHE A 346 4.57 18.97 8.69
CA PHE A 346 5.60 18.44 7.80
C PHE A 346 6.65 19.51 7.50
N SER A 347 7.89 19.06 7.30
CA SER A 347 9.00 19.93 6.90
C SER A 347 10.08 19.14 6.20
N GLY A 348 10.77 19.79 5.26
CA GLY A 348 11.73 19.13 4.39
C GLY A 348 11.04 18.17 3.42
N GLU A 349 11.70 17.89 2.30
CA GLU A 349 11.17 17.00 1.27
C GLU A 349 12.31 16.13 0.75
N GLN A 350 11.99 14.91 0.37
CA GLN A 350 12.92 13.98 -0.25
C GLN A 350 12.23 13.20 -1.36
N GLU A 351 12.95 12.99 -2.45
CA GLU A 351 12.48 12.22 -3.60
C GLU A 351 12.91 10.77 -3.46
N VAL A 352 11.98 9.83 -3.66
CA VAL A 352 12.23 8.39 -3.66
C VAL A 352 11.45 7.76 -4.81
N ASP A 353 12.16 7.16 -5.77
CA ASP A 353 11.62 6.52 -6.98
C ASP A 353 10.58 7.38 -7.74
N GLY A 354 10.86 8.68 -7.88
CA GLY A 354 9.98 9.63 -8.59
C GLY A 354 8.78 10.14 -7.79
N LEU A 355 8.73 9.82 -6.49
CA LEU A 355 7.71 10.30 -5.55
C LEU A 355 8.35 11.18 -4.48
N LEU A 356 7.85 12.40 -4.31
CA LEU A 356 8.31 13.33 -3.28
C LEU A 356 7.51 13.11 -1.98
N LEU A 357 8.24 12.93 -0.89
CA LEU A 357 7.71 12.71 0.46
C LEU A 357 8.19 13.80 1.42
N PRO A 358 7.40 14.12 2.47
CA PRO A 358 7.92 14.92 3.56
C PRO A 358 9.10 14.21 4.25
N GLN A 359 10.17 14.94 4.51
CA GLN A 359 11.37 14.39 5.16
C GLN A 359 11.18 14.23 6.67
N ARG A 360 10.47 15.18 7.30
CA ARG A 360 10.25 15.22 8.76
C ARG A 360 8.79 15.45 9.09
N MET A 361 8.34 14.79 10.14
CA MET A 361 6.98 14.86 10.67
C MET A 361 7.02 15.14 12.18
N ARG A 362 6.28 16.16 12.60
CA ARG A 362 6.00 16.42 14.01
C ARG A 362 4.52 16.23 14.26
N ALA A 363 4.15 15.37 15.21
CA ALA A 363 2.76 15.10 15.52
C ALA A 363 2.43 15.36 16.99
N GLY A 364 1.20 15.79 17.21
CA GLY A 364 0.75 16.26 18.50
C GLY A 364 -0.73 16.59 18.52
N TRP A 365 -1.18 17.10 19.67
CA TRP A 365 -2.52 17.64 19.82
C TRP A 365 -2.51 19.13 19.52
N GLY A 366 -3.33 19.58 18.58
CA GLY A 366 -3.52 21.00 18.26
C GLY A 366 -2.27 21.76 17.80
N LEU A 367 -1.32 21.10 17.10
CA LEU A 367 -0.06 21.76 16.68
C LEU A 367 -0.24 22.87 15.64
N ASP A 368 -1.40 22.92 14.99
CA ASP A 368 -1.82 23.98 14.06
C ASP A 368 -2.35 25.22 14.80
N ALA A 369 -2.66 25.09 16.10
CA ALA A 369 -3.07 26.18 16.97
C ALA A 369 -1.87 26.75 17.76
N ARG A 370 -1.91 28.06 18.06
CA ARG A 370 -0.82 28.74 18.81
C ARG A 370 -0.83 28.44 20.31
N GLU A 371 -1.96 28.01 20.87
CA GLU A 371 -2.13 27.74 22.30
C GLU A 371 -2.59 26.30 22.54
N GLY A 372 -2.14 25.68 23.64
CA GLY A 372 -2.54 24.31 24.03
C GLY A 372 -1.90 23.18 23.24
N ALA A 373 -0.96 23.49 22.34
CA ALA A 373 -0.25 22.51 21.52
C ALA A 373 0.60 21.55 22.37
N HIS A 374 0.39 20.24 22.19
CA HIS A 374 1.22 19.21 22.83
C HIS A 374 1.85 18.28 21.78
N GLU A 375 3.14 18.50 21.51
CA GLU A 375 3.95 17.65 20.63
C GLU A 375 4.42 16.41 21.40
N PHE A 376 4.22 15.22 20.82
CA PHE A 376 4.69 13.96 21.41
C PHE A 376 5.44 13.07 20.41
N TYR A 377 5.62 13.54 19.18
CA TYR A 377 6.13 12.79 18.04
C TYR A 377 6.98 13.71 17.17
N ASP A 378 8.21 13.32 16.86
CA ASP A 378 9.11 14.06 15.98
C ASP A 378 10.06 13.08 15.29
N LEU A 379 9.74 12.73 14.04
CA LEU A 379 10.45 11.72 13.25
C LEU A 379 10.93 12.27 11.91
N GLU A 380 12.06 11.74 11.46
CA GLU A 380 12.59 11.90 10.11
C GLU A 380 12.54 10.55 9.39
N ILE A 381 12.16 10.59 8.12
CA ILE A 381 12.13 9.42 7.23
C ILE A 381 13.52 9.24 6.64
N ASP A 382 14.16 8.12 6.97
CA ASP A 382 15.50 7.77 6.49
C ASP A 382 15.45 7.21 5.06
N THR A 383 14.51 6.31 4.79
CA THR A 383 14.34 5.66 3.48
C THR A 383 12.87 5.35 3.24
N ALA A 384 12.46 5.34 1.98
CA ALA A 384 11.22 4.74 1.53
C ALA A 384 11.51 3.71 0.43
N VAL A 385 10.66 2.69 0.32
CA VAL A 385 10.64 1.74 -0.79
C VAL A 385 9.19 1.52 -1.14
N TRP A 386 8.84 1.79 -2.39
CA TRP A 386 7.49 1.60 -2.91
C TRP A 386 7.29 0.14 -3.31
N LEU A 387 6.10 -0.40 -3.03
CA LEU A 387 5.75 -1.81 -3.23
C LEU A 387 4.66 -1.99 -4.28
#